data_AF-A0A8B7DPX5-F1
#
_entry.id   AF-A0A8B7DPX5-F1
#
_cell.length_a   1.000
_cell.length_b   1.000
_cell.length_c   1.000
_cell.angle_alpha   90.00
_cell.angle_beta   90.00
_cell.angle_gamma   90.00
#
_symmetry.space_group_name_H-M   'P 1'
#
loop_
_entity.id
_entity.type
_entity.pdbx_description
1 polymer ?
#
loop_
_entity_poly.entity_id
_entity_poly.type
_entity_poly.pdbx_seq_one_letter_code
_entity_poly.pdbx_strand_id
1 'polypeptide(L)'
;MTGRPCVKEQPDTFNNKTNKQVYKNEKGDAIYIEDYNPVINVIKLLKETFHGLLIACDVCLCAYTDHGHCGVLDNKAAIDNKASVNAIALASLIYATAGCHIIAPSDMMDGRIYKIDQLLKENSLRNKVSNQFIFL
;
A
#
# COMPACT_ATOMS: atom_id res chain seq x y z
N MET A 1 19.22 -30.22 6.38
CA MET A 1 19.73 -28.87 6.71
C MET A 1 19.82 -28.05 5.43
N THR A 2 18.71 -27.48 4.96
CA THR A 2 18.71 -26.61 3.78
C THR A 2 18.65 -25.17 4.26
N GLY A 3 19.83 -24.53 4.32
CA GLY A 3 19.95 -23.11 4.59
C GLY A 3 19.17 -22.33 3.55
N ARG A 4 18.22 -21.50 4.00
CA ARG A 4 17.56 -20.52 3.15
C ARG A 4 18.63 -19.50 2.74
N PRO A 5 18.98 -19.35 1.45
CA PRO A 5 19.81 -18.23 1.07
C PRO A 5 18.94 -16.99 1.26
N CYS A 6 19.37 -16.12 2.18
CA CYS A 6 18.91 -14.75 2.26
C CYS A 6 18.95 -14.18 0.84
N VAL A 7 17.81 -13.73 0.32
CA VAL A 7 17.72 -13.07 -0.99
C VAL A 7 18.63 -11.85 -0.91
N LYS A 8 19.83 -11.96 -1.49
CA LYS A 8 20.66 -10.81 -1.76
C LYS A 8 19.91 -10.00 -2.80
N GLU A 9 19.65 -8.74 -2.48
CA GLU A 9 19.16 -7.73 -3.40
C GLU A 9 19.83 -7.92 -4.77
N GLN A 10 19.03 -8.24 -5.78
CA GLN A 10 19.53 -8.22 -7.15
C GLN A 10 19.64 -6.76 -7.60
N PRO A 11 20.76 -6.40 -8.24
CA PRO A 11 21.04 -5.03 -8.65
C PRO A 11 20.10 -4.61 -9.79
N ASP A 12 19.47 -3.45 -9.63
CA ASP A 12 19.21 -2.45 -10.67
C ASP A 12 18.85 -2.98 -12.08
N THR A 13 17.78 -3.77 -12.20
CA THR A 13 17.12 -3.99 -13.51
C THR A 13 15.91 -3.09 -13.71
N PHE A 14 15.91 -1.90 -13.09
CA PHE A 14 14.99 -0.82 -13.43
C PHE A 14 15.57 0.00 -14.59
N ASN A 15 15.88 -0.64 -15.72
CA ASN A 15 16.38 0.05 -16.92
C ASN A 15 15.59 -0.33 -18.17
N ASN A 16 14.72 0.60 -18.57
CA ASN A 16 14.44 1.02 -19.95
C ASN A 16 13.90 0.00 -20.95
N LYS A 17 12.61 -0.38 -20.85
CA LYS A 17 11.73 -0.64 -22.02
C LYS A 17 10.25 -0.33 -21.71
N THR A 18 9.96 0.89 -21.29
CA THR A 18 8.71 1.67 -21.45
C THR A 18 8.82 2.85 -20.48
N ASN A 19 8.79 4.08 -20.99
CA ASN A 19 8.64 5.27 -20.17
C ASN A 19 7.28 5.25 -19.48
N LYS A 20 7.13 4.56 -18.34
CA LYS A 20 6.04 4.78 -17.39
C LYS A 20 6.65 5.13 -16.04
N GLN A 21 7.02 6.40 -15.91
CA GLN A 21 7.46 7.00 -14.67
C GLN A 21 6.40 6.77 -13.58
N VAL A 22 6.78 6.20 -12.45
CA VAL A 22 5.96 6.17 -11.23
C VAL A 22 5.76 7.63 -10.82
N TYR A 23 4.61 8.20 -11.16
CA TYR A 23 4.33 9.61 -10.92
C TYR A 23 4.14 9.82 -9.42
N LYS A 24 5.18 10.37 -8.78
CA LYS A 24 4.99 11.03 -7.50
C LYS A 24 4.24 12.33 -7.76
N ASN A 25 3.33 12.67 -6.85
CA ASN A 25 2.65 13.95 -6.86
C ASN A 25 2.38 14.41 -5.43
N GLU A 26 1.85 15.60 -5.23
CA GLU A 26 1.57 16.14 -3.89
C GLU A 26 0.61 15.26 -3.06
N LYS A 27 -0.31 14.53 -3.69
CA LYS A 27 -1.39 13.78 -3.02
C LYS A 27 -1.17 12.27 -2.94
N GLY A 28 -0.18 11.74 -3.65
CA GLY A 28 0.08 10.32 -3.81
C GLY A 28 -0.89 9.59 -4.76
N ASP A 29 -1.45 10.23 -5.80
CA ASP A 29 -2.55 9.64 -6.60
C ASP A 29 -2.17 8.33 -7.31
N ALA A 30 -0.88 8.09 -7.56
CA ALA A 30 -0.39 6.86 -8.17
C ALA A 30 -0.74 5.60 -7.36
N ILE A 31 -1.04 5.73 -6.06
CA ILE A 31 -1.50 4.60 -5.25
C ILE A 31 -2.87 4.07 -5.71
N TYR A 32 -3.71 4.91 -6.34
CA TYR A 32 -5.05 4.54 -6.77
C TYR A 32 -5.11 3.97 -8.20
N ILE A 33 -4.05 4.13 -8.98
CA ILE A 33 -4.07 3.78 -10.41
C ILE A 33 -3.42 2.41 -10.60
N GLU A 34 -4.24 1.39 -10.90
CA GLU A 34 -3.79 -0.01 -10.99
C GLU A 34 -2.59 -0.20 -11.94
N ASP A 35 -2.63 0.42 -13.12
CA ASP A 35 -1.59 0.31 -14.14
C ASP A 35 -0.22 0.84 -13.70
N TYR A 36 -0.19 1.78 -12.76
CA TYR A 36 1.03 2.44 -12.29
C TYR A 36 1.43 2.00 -10.89
N ASN A 37 0.58 1.24 -10.20
CA ASN A 37 0.85 0.78 -8.85
C ASN A 37 1.57 -0.58 -8.89
N PRO A 38 2.89 -0.62 -8.62
CA PRO A 38 3.66 -1.86 -8.68
C PRO A 38 3.15 -2.90 -7.66
N VAL A 39 2.64 -2.46 -6.50
CA VAL A 39 2.16 -3.34 -5.44
C VAL A 39 0.97 -4.16 -5.92
N ILE A 40 0.01 -3.55 -6.62
CA ILE A 40 -1.18 -4.23 -7.14
C ILE A 40 -0.80 -5.31 -8.15
N ASN A 41 0.11 -4.98 -9.07
CA ASN A 41 0.58 -5.91 -10.09
C ASN A 41 1.31 -7.11 -9.46
N VAL A 42 2.12 -6.86 -8.42
CA VAL A 42 2.81 -7.91 -7.66
C VAL A 42 1.82 -8.78 -6.87
N ILE A 43 0.80 -8.20 -6.21
CA ILE A 43 -0.24 -8.98 -5.52
C ILE A 43 -0.93 -9.94 -6.48
N LYS A 44 -1.38 -9.44 -7.64
CA LYS A 44 -2.06 -10.26 -8.66
C LYS A 44 -1.16 -11.41 -9.13
N LEU A 45 0.09 -11.11 -9.48
CA LEU A 45 1.08 -12.10 -9.90
C LEU A 45 1.36 -13.16 -8.81
N LEU A 46 1.54 -12.74 -7.56
CA LEU A 46 1.79 -13.65 -6.44
C LEU A 46 0.61 -14.58 -6.19
N LYS A 47 -0.62 -14.07 -6.30
CA LYS A 47 -1.83 -14.89 -6.15
C LYS A 47 -1.98 -15.92 -7.26
N GLU A 48 -1.65 -15.56 -8.49
CA GLU A 48 -1.68 -16.48 -9.64
C GLU A 48 -0.59 -17.55 -9.54
N THR A 49 0.58 -17.19 -9.02
CA THR A 49 1.74 -18.09 -8.98
C THR A 49 1.72 -19.02 -7.76
N PHE A 50 1.32 -18.53 -6.59
CA PHE A 50 1.42 -19.25 -5.32
C PHE A 50 0.07 -19.38 -4.62
N HIS A 51 -0.63 -20.47 -4.90
CA HIS A 51 -1.86 -20.82 -4.19
C HIS A 51 -1.56 -21.13 -2.71
N GLY A 52 -2.05 -20.28 -1.81
CA GLY A 52 -1.88 -20.42 -0.35
C GLY A 52 -0.78 -19.55 0.27
N LEU A 53 -0.11 -18.70 -0.52
CA LEU A 53 0.79 -17.69 0.03
C LEU A 53 -0.01 -16.59 0.74
N LEU A 54 0.34 -16.33 1.99
CA LEU A 54 -0.19 -15.20 2.74
C LEU A 54 0.50 -13.92 2.28
N ILE A 55 -0.29 -12.95 1.83
CA ILE A 55 0.20 -11.68 1.26
C ILE A 55 -0.15 -10.56 2.22
N ALA A 56 0.88 -9.89 2.73
CA ALA A 56 0.78 -8.69 3.53
C ALA A 56 1.28 -7.49 2.73
N CYS A 57 0.56 -6.37 2.79
CA CYS A 57 0.93 -5.14 2.08
C CYS A 57 1.02 -3.97 3.05
N ASP A 58 2.15 -3.26 2.98
CA ASP A 58 2.32 -1.98 3.62
C ASP A 58 1.45 -0.91 2.94
N VAL A 59 0.78 -0.08 3.73
CA VAL A 59 -0.03 1.05 3.22
C VAL A 59 0.52 2.34 3.77
N CYS A 60 1.15 3.11 2.88
CA CYS A 60 1.67 4.43 3.18
C CYS A 60 1.74 5.29 1.91
N LEU A 61 1.68 6.61 2.07
CA LEU A 61 1.78 7.55 0.94
C LEU A 61 3.22 7.99 0.65
N CYS A 62 4.18 7.70 1.53
CA CYS A 62 5.56 8.20 1.42
C CYS A 62 6.26 7.82 0.11
N ALA A 63 5.95 6.64 -0.45
CA ALA A 63 6.51 6.18 -1.72
C ALA A 63 5.90 6.88 -2.94
N TYR A 64 4.71 7.48 -2.77
CA TYR A 64 3.90 8.04 -3.84
C TYR A 64 3.83 9.58 -3.80
N THR A 65 4.25 10.21 -2.71
CA THR A 65 4.26 11.66 -2.57
C THR A 65 5.60 12.29 -2.99
N ASP A 66 5.57 13.48 -3.57
CA ASP A 66 6.78 14.23 -3.96
C ASP A 66 7.62 14.63 -2.75
N HIS A 67 6.95 15.04 -1.67
CA HIS A 67 7.57 15.47 -0.43
C HIS A 67 8.03 14.30 0.47
N GLY A 68 7.64 13.06 0.16
CA GLY A 68 8.05 11.88 0.91
C GLY A 68 7.41 11.67 2.28
N HIS A 69 6.62 12.62 2.79
CA HIS A 69 5.78 12.41 3.98
C HIS A 69 4.71 11.32 3.80
N CYS A 70 4.36 10.67 4.91
CA CYS A 70 3.39 9.58 4.99
C CYS A 70 1.93 10.00 4.80
N GLY A 71 1.64 11.30 4.77
CA GLY A 71 0.31 11.88 4.69
C GLY A 71 0.22 13.03 3.69
N VAL A 72 -0.99 13.50 3.45
CA VAL A 72 -1.30 14.67 2.62
C VAL A 72 -0.98 15.94 3.41
N LEU A 73 -0.29 16.88 2.77
CA LEU A 73 0.03 18.18 3.38
C LEU A 73 -1.07 19.21 3.12
N ASP A 74 -1.26 20.12 4.07
CA ASP A 74 -2.08 21.31 3.92
C ASP A 74 -1.30 22.50 3.32
N ASN A 75 -1.98 23.62 3.09
CA ASN A 75 -1.36 24.85 2.56
C ASN A 75 -0.25 25.44 3.45
N LYS A 76 -0.10 24.96 4.69
CA LYS A 76 0.93 25.37 5.65
C LYS A 76 2.05 24.33 5.78
N ALA A 77 2.07 23.31 4.92
CA ALA A 77 2.98 22.17 4.97
C ALA A 77 2.87 21.34 6.27
N ALA A 78 1.72 21.39 6.95
CA ALA A 78 1.39 20.50 8.04
C ALA A 78 0.59 19.29 7.52
N ILE A 79 0.67 18.17 8.22
CA ILE A 79 -0.09 16.96 7.83
C ILE A 79 -1.58 17.19 8.09
N ASP A 80 -2.40 17.11 7.04
CA ASP A 80 -3.86 17.03 7.18
C ASP A 80 -4.24 15.59 7.55
N ASN A 81 -4.45 15.36 8.84
CA ASN A 81 -4.82 14.04 9.35
C ASN A 81 -6.10 13.49 8.68
N LYS A 82 -7.11 14.33 8.44
CA LYS A 82 -8.40 13.87 7.91
C LYS A 82 -8.26 13.47 6.44
N ALA A 83 -7.56 14.27 5.65
CA ALA A 83 -7.28 13.93 4.25
C ALA A 83 -6.40 12.68 4.15
N SER A 84 -5.35 12.59 4.97
CA SER A 84 -4.42 11.47 5.02
C SER A 84 -5.12 10.16 5.39
N VAL A 85 -5.93 10.16 6.44
CA VAL A 85 -6.69 8.97 6.88
C VAL A 85 -7.65 8.47 5.78
N ASN A 86 -8.31 9.38 5.07
CA ASN A 86 -9.19 8.99 3.96
C ASN A 86 -8.40 8.37 2.81
N ALA A 87 -7.26 8.96 2.45
CA ALA A 87 -6.38 8.46 1.40
C ALA A 87 -5.84 7.05 1.73
N ILE A 88 -5.34 6.85 2.95
CA ILE A 88 -4.85 5.56 3.44
C ILE A 88 -5.97 4.50 3.47
N ALA A 89 -7.18 4.88 3.88
CA ALA A 89 -8.31 3.96 3.88
C ALA A 89 -8.68 3.50 2.46
N LEU A 90 -8.71 4.43 1.50
CA LEU A 90 -8.98 4.11 0.09
C LEU A 90 -7.89 3.20 -0.50
N ALA A 91 -6.62 3.50 -0.24
CA ALA A 91 -5.51 2.65 -0.67
C ALA A 91 -5.59 1.23 -0.07
N SER A 92 -5.96 1.13 1.22
CA SER A 92 -6.19 -0.14 1.90
C SER A 92 -7.28 -0.98 1.23
N LEU A 93 -8.37 -0.33 0.81
CA LEU A 93 -9.46 -0.98 0.09
C LEU A 93 -8.97 -1.53 -1.26
N ILE A 94 -8.19 -0.76 -2.01
CA ILE A 94 -7.65 -1.19 -3.32
C ILE A 94 -6.73 -2.40 -3.18
N TYR A 95 -5.87 -2.43 -2.16
CA TYR A 95 -5.03 -3.61 -1.92
C TYR A 95 -5.85 -4.82 -1.47
N ALA A 96 -6.88 -4.60 -0.65
CA ALA A 96 -7.81 -5.65 -0.26
C ALA A 96 -8.57 -6.22 -1.47
N THR A 97 -9.04 -5.39 -2.41
CA THR A 97 -9.71 -5.85 -3.63
C THR A 97 -8.76 -6.55 -4.60
N ALA A 98 -7.49 -6.12 -4.67
CA ALA A 98 -6.44 -6.81 -5.43
C ALA A 98 -6.14 -8.22 -4.88
N GLY A 99 -6.55 -8.50 -3.64
CA GLY A 99 -6.44 -9.82 -3.02
C GLY A 99 -5.35 -9.91 -1.94
N CYS A 100 -4.91 -8.78 -1.39
CA CYS A 100 -4.11 -8.77 -0.18
C CYS A 100 -4.88 -9.40 0.99
N HIS A 101 -4.18 -10.16 1.85
CA HIS A 101 -4.76 -10.82 3.02
C HIS A 101 -4.56 -10.00 4.30
N ILE A 102 -3.44 -9.28 4.41
CA ILE A 102 -3.11 -8.46 5.57
C ILE A 102 -2.76 -7.04 5.12
N ILE A 103 -3.53 -6.07 5.60
CA ILE A 103 -3.26 -4.65 5.42
C ILE A 103 -2.49 -4.14 6.62
N ALA A 104 -1.31 -3.58 6.36
CA ALA A 104 -0.37 -3.07 7.35
C ALA A 104 -0.13 -1.57 7.16
N PRO A 105 -0.94 -0.69 7.76
CA PRO A 105 -0.76 0.76 7.65
C PRO A 105 0.41 1.25 8.52
N SER A 106 1.45 1.81 7.90
CA SER A 106 2.67 2.33 8.55
C SER A 106 2.72 3.87 8.63
N ASP A 107 1.64 4.54 8.22
CA ASP A 107 1.50 6.01 8.14
C ASP A 107 1.45 6.73 9.49
N MET A 108 1.18 6.00 10.58
CA MET A 108 1.07 6.54 11.95
C MET A 108 0.02 7.64 12.15
N MET A 109 -0.96 7.78 11.27
CA MET A 109 -2.03 8.78 11.44
C MET A 109 -3.01 8.39 12.55
N ASP A 110 -3.64 9.40 13.14
CA ASP A 110 -4.63 9.21 14.21
C ASP A 110 -5.97 8.76 13.63
N GLY A 111 -6.49 7.63 14.11
CA GLY A 111 -7.79 7.10 13.70
C GLY A 111 -7.81 6.34 12.36
N ARG A 112 -6.65 6.14 11.70
CA ARG A 112 -6.65 5.41 10.41
C ARG A 112 -7.18 3.99 10.49
N ILE A 113 -6.86 3.25 11.56
CA ILE A 113 -7.32 1.86 11.74
C ILE A 113 -8.84 1.78 11.77
N TYR A 114 -9.48 2.68 12.50
CA TYR A 114 -10.94 2.75 12.58
C TYR A 114 -11.55 3.04 11.20
N LYS A 115 -10.97 3.97 10.45
CA LYS A 115 -11.46 4.31 9.10
C LYS A 115 -11.28 3.15 8.11
N ILE A 116 -10.15 2.46 8.17
CA ILE A 116 -9.88 1.27 7.36
C ILE A 116 -10.90 0.17 7.70
N ASP A 117 -11.14 -0.13 8.98
CA ASP A 117 -12.12 -1.16 9.40
C ASP A 117 -13.54 -0.82 8.92
N GLN A 118 -13.97 0.45 9.04
CA GLN A 118 -15.26 0.89 8.51
C GLN A 118 -15.37 0.63 7.01
N LEU A 119 -14.36 1.04 6.24
CA LEU A 119 -14.39 0.92 4.79
C LEU A 119 -14.35 -0.55 4.32
N LEU A 120 -13.56 -1.41 4.98
CA LEU A 120 -13.54 -2.84 4.72
C LEU A 120 -14.86 -3.52 5.09
N LYS A 121 -15.52 -3.05 6.16
CA LYS A 121 -16.85 -3.52 6.57
C LYS A 121 -17.91 -3.15 5.53
N GLU A 122 -17.92 -1.91 5.07
CA GLU A 122 -18.84 -1.40 4.04
C GLU A 122 -18.73 -2.20 2.73
N ASN A 123 -17.51 -2.65 2.39
CA ASN A 123 -17.24 -3.44 1.18
C ASN A 123 -17.31 -4.96 1.40
N SER A 124 -17.79 -5.43 2.56
CA SER A 124 -17.89 -6.88 2.88
C SER A 124 -16.55 -7.64 2.78
N LEU A 125 -15.43 -6.97 3.06
CA LEU A 125 -14.08 -7.55 3.04
C LEU A 125 -13.53 -7.83 4.44
N ARG A 126 -14.23 -7.39 5.49
CA ARG A 126 -13.79 -7.52 6.89
C ARG A 126 -13.48 -8.95 7.35
N ASN A 127 -14.14 -9.95 6.78
CA ASN A 127 -13.91 -11.36 7.11
C ASN A 127 -12.83 -12.03 6.25
N LYS A 128 -12.33 -11.35 5.22
CA LYS A 128 -11.34 -11.87 4.27
C LYS A 128 -9.96 -11.24 4.47
N VAL A 129 -9.92 -10.00 4.94
CA VAL A 129 -8.71 -9.20 5.05
C VAL A 129 -8.54 -8.73 6.48
N SER A 130 -7.38 -9.02 7.07
CA SER A 130 -7.02 -8.55 8.40
C SER A 130 -6.31 -7.21 8.30
N ASN A 131 -6.72 -6.23 9.10
CA ASN A 131 -6.04 -4.94 9.23
C ASN A 131 -5.25 -4.91 10.54
N GLN A 132 -3.94 -5.12 10.46
CA GLN A 132 -3.08 -5.25 11.65
C GLN A 132 -2.17 -4.03 11.79
N PHE A 133 -2.06 -3.51 13.01
CA PHE A 133 -1.08 -2.48 13.35
C PHE A 133 0.32 -3.13 13.35
N ILE A 134 1.25 -2.65 12.52
CA ILE A 134 2.55 -3.34 12.33
C ILE A 134 3.64 -2.96 13.35
N PHE A 135 3.27 -2.32 14.45
CA PHE A 135 4.16 -2.10 15.60
C PHE A 135 3.56 -2.77 16.84
N LEU A 136 3.80 -4.07 16.96
CA LEU A 136 3.72 -4.82 18.22
C LEU A 136 5.12 -5.36 18.54
#